data_AF-A0A060BYP9-F1
#
_entry.id   AF-A0A060BYP9-F1
#
_cell.length_a   1.000
_cell.length_b   1.000
_cell.length_c   1.000
_cell.angle_alpha   90.00
_cell.angle_beta   90.00
_cell.angle_gamma   90.00
#
_symmetry.space_group_name_H-M   'P 1'
#
loop_
_entity.id
_entity.type
_entity.pdbx_description
1 polymer ?
#
loop_
_entity_poly.entity_id
_entity_poly.type
_entity_poly.pdbx_seq_one_letter_code
_entity_poly.pdbx_strand_id
1 'polypeptide(L)'
;LNRVDSPLFPNTIAGVIYQPGVFTCLTDGQFNQPVQESAYRAAQNAINGWDPSNGSLYYYNPDTAVSSWIRQRPILLRIGKHVFCK
;
A
#
# COMPACT_ATOMS: atom_id res chain seq x y z
N LEU A 1 0.58 -4.56 -5.96
CA LEU A 1 0.10 -5.35 -7.13
C LEU A 1 -1.19 -4.75 -7.65
N ASN A 2 -2.24 -4.60 -6.84
CA ASN A 2 -3.48 -3.89 -7.22
C ASN A 2 -3.27 -2.54 -7.95
N ARG A 3 -2.29 -1.72 -7.54
CA ARG A 3 -1.92 -0.50 -8.27
C ARG A 3 -1.30 -0.79 -9.64
N VAL A 4 -0.39 -1.75 -9.74
CA VAL A 4 0.22 -2.18 -11.02
C VAL A 4 -0.85 -2.64 -12.01
N ASP A 5 -1.89 -3.32 -11.51
CA ASP A 5 -2.99 -3.84 -12.33
C ASP A 5 -4.07 -2.78 -12.65
N SER A 6 -4.01 -1.62 -12.01
CA SER A 6 -5.01 -0.56 -12.17
C SER A 6 -4.57 0.46 -13.22
N PRO A 7 -5.46 0.87 -14.14
CA PRO A 7 -5.14 1.88 -15.15
C PRO A 7 -4.89 3.28 -14.57
N LEU A 8 -5.13 3.47 -13.26
CA LEU A 8 -4.93 4.74 -12.55
C LEU A 8 -3.47 4.96 -12.11
N PHE A 9 -2.61 3.95 -12.23
CA PHE A 9 -1.24 3.97 -11.73
C PHE A 9 -0.26 3.42 -12.78
N PRO A 10 1.06 3.62 -12.59
CA PRO A 10 2.06 2.97 -13.42
C PRO A 10 1.93 1.44 -13.39
N ASN A 11 2.17 0.81 -14.53
CA ASN A 11 2.04 -0.63 -14.73
C ASN A 11 3.32 -1.43 -14.39
N THR A 12 4.21 -0.86 -13.56
CA THR A 12 5.42 -1.56 -13.08
C THR A 12 5.58 -1.38 -11.57
N ILE A 13 6.17 -2.38 -10.91
CA ILE A 13 6.45 -2.32 -9.46
C ILE A 13 7.31 -1.08 -9.14
N ALA A 14 8.39 -0.85 -9.90
CA ALA A 14 9.24 0.32 -9.73
C ALA A 14 8.45 1.62 -9.94
N GLY A 15 7.63 1.70 -11.00
CA GLY A 15 6.80 2.86 -11.27
C GLY A 15 5.84 3.19 -10.13
N VAL A 16 5.23 2.17 -9.50
CA VAL A 16 4.35 2.35 -8.33
C VAL A 16 5.13 2.75 -7.08
N ILE A 17 6.26 2.10 -6.80
CA ILE A 17 7.07 2.36 -5.61
C ILE A 17 7.62 3.78 -5.64
N TYR A 18 8.20 4.21 -6.76
CA TYR A 18 8.86 5.51 -6.86
C TYR A 18 7.93 6.70 -7.13
N GLN A 19 6.61 6.53 -7.01
CA GLN A 19 5.71 7.68 -7.07
C GLN A 19 5.96 8.64 -5.90
N PRO A 20 6.12 9.96 -6.15
CA PRO A 20 6.40 10.94 -5.11
C PRO A 20 5.34 10.93 -3.99
N GLY A 21 5.79 10.85 -2.73
CA GLY A 21 4.92 10.96 -1.55
C GLY A 21 4.03 9.74 -1.26
N VAL A 22 4.20 8.64 -1.99
CA VAL A 22 3.34 7.44 -1.86
C VAL A 22 3.86 6.44 -0.83
N PHE A 23 5.19 6.30 -0.70
CA PHE A 23 5.83 5.42 0.28
C PHE A 23 6.86 6.20 1.10
N THR A 24 6.62 6.31 2.41
CA THR A 24 7.51 7.08 3.31
C THR A 24 8.90 6.47 3.42
N CYS A 25 9.01 5.14 3.26
CA CYS A 25 10.27 4.39 3.35
C CYS A 25 11.35 4.88 2.37
N LEU A 26 10.95 5.51 1.26
CA LEU A 26 11.85 6.12 0.28
C LEU A 26 12.50 7.41 0.78
N THR A 27 11.83 8.11 1.69
CA THR A 27 12.24 9.43 2.18
C THR A 27 12.72 9.42 3.63
N ASP A 28 12.39 8.40 4.41
CA ASP A 28 12.73 8.28 5.83
C ASP A 28 14.02 7.48 6.10
N GLY A 29 14.76 7.12 5.04
CA GLY A 29 16.04 6.41 5.12
C GLY A 29 15.93 4.90 5.35
N GLN A 30 14.72 4.34 5.41
CA GLN A 30 14.53 2.92 5.69
C GLN A 30 14.67 2.02 4.45
N PHE A 31 14.71 2.59 3.24
CA PHE A 31 14.71 1.80 2.01
C PHE A 31 15.87 0.78 1.90
N ASN A 32 17.08 1.16 2.34
CA ASN A 32 18.26 0.30 2.25
C ASN A 32 18.52 -0.53 3.54
N GLN A 33 17.52 -0.65 4.42
CA GLN A 33 17.66 -1.41 5.65
C GLN A 33 17.42 -2.92 5.41
N PRO A 34 18.00 -3.80 6.26
CA PRO A 34 17.67 -5.22 6.23
C PRO A 34 16.16 -5.46 6.33
N VAL A 35 15.62 -6.22 5.39
CA VAL A 35 14.20 -6.56 5.34
C VAL A 35 13.92 -7.68 6.35
N GLN A 36 12.87 -7.53 7.15
CA GLN A 36 12.42 -8.61 8.04
C GLN A 36 11.87 -9.78 7.22
N GLU A 37 12.18 -11.01 7.63
CA GLU A 37 11.72 -12.24 6.99
C GLU A 37 10.19 -12.30 6.82
N SER A 38 9.44 -11.79 7.79
CA SER A 38 7.98 -11.69 7.75
C SER A 38 7.49 -10.80 6.59
N ALA A 39 8.18 -9.69 6.31
CA ALA A 39 7.85 -8.80 5.20
C ALA A 39 8.14 -9.48 3.85
N TYR A 40 9.24 -10.24 3.76
CA TYR A 40 9.57 -11.00 2.55
C TYR A 40 8.49 -12.05 2.23
N ARG A 41 8.06 -12.83 3.24
CA ARG A 41 6.97 -13.80 3.09
C ARG A 41 5.65 -13.15 2.71
N ALA A 42 5.32 -12.00 3.30
CA ALA A 42 4.11 -11.26 2.96
C ALA A 42 4.12 -10.81 1.49
N ALA A 43 5.26 -10.31 0.99
CA ALA A 43 5.43 -9.94 -0.42
C ALA A 43 5.29 -11.16 -1.35
N GLN A 44 5.88 -12.30 -0.99
CA GLN A 44 5.74 -13.55 -1.75
C GLN A 44 4.28 -14.03 -1.82
N ASN A 45 3.57 -14.03 -0.69
CA ASN A 45 2.15 -14.44 -0.69
C ASN A 45 1.29 -13.51 -1.56
N ALA A 46 1.56 -12.20 -1.54
CA ALA A 46 0.87 -11.25 -2.41
C ALA A 46 1.15 -11.52 -3.90
N ILE A 47 2.40 -11.80 -4.27
CA ILE A 47 2.77 -12.21 -5.64
C ILE A 47 2.05 -13.51 -6.04
N ASN A 48 1.88 -14.43 -5.10
CA ASN A 48 1.14 -15.68 -5.30
C ASN A 48 -0.39 -15.50 -5.31
N GLY A 49 -0.90 -14.27 -5.28
CA GLY A 49 -2.32 -13.94 -5.41
C GLY A 49 -3.10 -13.80 -4.10
N TRP A 50 -2.44 -13.85 -2.94
CA TRP A 50 -3.12 -13.58 -1.69
C TRP A 50 -3.33 -12.08 -1.47
N ASP A 51 -4.56 -11.61 -1.66
CA ASP A 51 -4.95 -10.23 -1.38
C ASP A 51 -6.01 -10.14 -0.26
N PRO A 52 -5.60 -9.98 1.01
CA PRO A 52 -6.54 -9.75 2.12
C PRO A 52 -7.20 -8.36 2.07
N SER A 53 -6.77 -7.45 1.18
CA SER A 53 -7.28 -6.08 1.08
C SER A 53 -8.49 -5.92 0.16
N ASN A 54 -8.95 -7.00 -0.48
CA ASN A 54 -10.08 -7.02 -1.42
C ASN A 54 -9.93 -6.03 -2.60
N GLY A 55 -8.76 -6.00 -3.23
CA GLY A 55 -8.50 -5.14 -4.39
C GLY A 55 -8.28 -3.67 -4.03
N SER A 56 -7.86 -3.37 -2.79
CA SER A 56 -7.65 -2.00 -2.35
C SER A 56 -6.54 -1.28 -3.12
N LEU A 57 -6.74 0.01 -3.39
CA LEU A 57 -5.77 0.90 -4.04
C LEU A 57 -5.16 1.92 -3.07
N TYR A 58 -5.79 2.14 -1.92
CA TYR A 58 -5.36 3.09 -0.91
C TYR A 58 -5.58 2.55 0.49
N TYR A 59 -4.73 2.97 1.43
CA TYR A 59 -4.95 2.73 2.85
C TYR A 59 -4.59 3.98 3.65
N TYR A 60 -5.16 4.09 4.85
CA TYR A 60 -4.77 5.13 5.81
C TYR A 60 -4.93 4.64 7.24
N ASN A 61 -4.17 5.26 8.16
CA ASN A 61 -4.41 5.09 9.58
C ASN A 61 -5.47 6.12 10.02
N PRO A 62 -6.68 5.71 10.47
CA PRO A 62 -7.74 6.64 10.83
C PRO A 62 -7.39 7.54 12.03
N ASP A 63 -6.43 7.11 12.85
CA ASP A 63 -6.00 7.83 14.05
C ASP A 63 -5.04 8.98 13.71
N THR A 64 -4.29 8.88 12.61
CA THR A 64 -3.25 9.87 12.25
C THR A 64 -3.46 10.58 10.90
N ALA A 65 -4.29 10.03 10.01
CA ALA A 65 -4.46 10.59 8.67
C ALA A 65 -5.25 11.90 8.70
N VAL A 66 -4.66 13.01 8.25
CA VAL A 66 -5.32 14.33 8.19
C VAL A 66 -5.99 14.63 6.84
N SER A 67 -5.73 13.81 5.82
CA SER A 67 -6.29 14.02 4.48
C SER A 67 -7.81 13.80 4.47
N SER A 68 -8.55 14.85 4.14
CA SER A 68 -10.01 14.77 3.97
C SER A 68 -10.40 13.96 2.74
N TRP A 69 -9.58 13.97 1.69
CA TRP A 69 -9.81 13.22 0.46
C TRP A 69 -9.78 11.71 0.71
N ILE A 70 -8.79 11.20 1.47
CA ILE A 70 -8.70 9.75 1.71
C ILE A 70 -9.83 9.25 2.61
N ARG A 71 -10.26 10.08 3.57
CA ARG A 71 -11.36 9.76 4.50
C ARG A 71 -12.74 9.70 3.82
N GLN A 72 -12.88 10.22 2.61
CA GLN A 72 -14.12 10.16 1.82
C GLN A 72 -14.15 8.98 0.83
N ARG A 73 -13.07 8.21 0.71
CA ARG A 73 -13.03 7.05 -0.19
C ARG A 73 -13.94 5.93 0.33
N PRO A 74 -14.56 5.13 -0.55
CA PRO A 74 -15.32 3.95 -0.13
C PRO A 74 -14.44 2.97 0.64
N ILE A 75 -14.81 2.72 1.90
CA ILE A 75 -14.09 1.79 2.78
C ILE A 75 -14.42 0.36 2.36
N LEU A 76 -13.38 -0.46 2.20
CA LEU A 76 -13.50 -1.89 1.93
C LEU A 76 -13.46 -2.69 3.24
N LEU A 77 -12.43 -2.48 4.04
CA LEU A 77 -12.26 -3.13 5.34
C LEU A 77 -11.19 -2.43 6.19
N ARG A 78 -11.03 -2.92 7.42
CA ARG A 78 -9.95 -2.53 8.33
C ARG A 78 -9.15 -3.77 8.73
N ILE A 79 -7.83 -3.71 8.61
CA ILE A 79 -6.90 -4.73 9.13
C ILE A 79 -5.92 -4.02 10.07
N GLY A 80 -5.98 -4.36 11.36
CA GLY A 80 -5.19 -3.68 12.39
C GLY A 80 -5.44 -2.17 12.42
N LYS A 81 -4.36 -1.38 12.24
CA LYS A 81 -4.39 0.08 12.25
C LYS A 81 -4.68 0.71 10.87
N HIS A 82 -4.91 -0.09 9.83
CA HIS A 82 -5.11 0.42 8.48
C HIS A 82 -6.54 0.19 8.00
N VAL A 83 -7.15 1.25 7.48
CA VAL A 83 -8.40 1.22 6.71
C VAL A 83 -8.04 1.17 5.24
N PHE A 84 -8.57 0.18 4.52
CA PHE A 84 -8.34 -0.07 3.09
C PHE A 84 -9.53 0.43 2.28
N CYS A 85 -9.25 1.10 1.15
CA CYS A 85 -10.25 1.78 0.32
C CYS A 85 -10.03 1.54 -1.17
N LYS A 86 -11.07 1.81 -1.97
CA LYS A 86 -10.98 1.92 -3.44
C LYS A 86 -10.55 3.31 -3.88
#